data_AF-A0A2E3YJB8-F1
#
_entry.id   AF-A0A2E3YJB8-F1
#
_cell.length_a   1.000
_cell.length_b   1.000
_cell.length_c   1.000
_cell.angle_alpha   90.00
_cell.angle_beta   90.00
_cell.angle_gamma   90.00
#
_symmetry.space_group_name_H-M   'P 1'
#
loop_
_entity.id
_entity.type
_entity.pdbx_description
1 polymer ?
#
loop_
_entity_poly.entity_id
_entity_poly.type
_entity_poly.pdbx_seq_one_letter_code
_entity_poly.pdbx_strand_id
1 'polypeptide(L)'
;MSREGRRVWQPLFEEFALTTAFEHHDHIFKRSVLTRGQREASDGVLYLGDGAFGRPPKRVAGPRQTHLGRRWYVDRIERRGHFWRVDIDAAADSAQFTAIDEAGVESDRVVRRRRHHE
;
A
#
# COMPACT_ATOMS: atom_id res chain seq x y z
N MET A 1 -7.33 1.89 4.46
CA MET A 1 -7.71 3.00 5.34
C MET A 1 -9.23 3.00 5.47
N SER A 2 -9.80 3.37 6.63
CA SER A 2 -11.26 3.46 6.84
C SER A 2 -11.90 4.55 5.96
N ARG A 3 -13.24 4.59 5.89
CA ARG A 3 -13.97 5.64 5.14
C ARG A 3 -13.68 7.03 5.69
N GLU A 4 -13.78 7.20 7.01
CA GLU A 4 -13.49 8.49 7.64
C GLU A 4 -12.00 8.85 7.53
N GLY A 5 -11.11 7.87 7.65
CA GLY A 5 -9.68 8.09 7.43
C GLY A 5 -9.38 8.62 6.02
N ARG A 6 -10.01 8.05 4.98
CA ARG A 6 -9.92 8.60 3.61
C ARG A 6 -10.46 10.01 3.52
N ARG A 7 -11.56 10.33 4.19
CA ARG A 7 -12.15 11.67 4.12
C ARG A 7 -11.23 12.77 4.70
N VAL A 8 -10.47 12.46 5.75
CA VAL A 8 -9.67 13.47 6.47
C VAL A 8 -8.18 13.43 6.16
N TRP A 9 -7.60 12.25 5.93
CA TRP A 9 -6.15 12.11 5.73
C TRP A 9 -5.74 12.09 4.26
N GLN A 10 -6.57 11.51 3.38
CA GLN A 10 -6.23 11.43 1.96
C GLN A 10 -6.01 12.81 1.33
N PRO A 11 -6.82 13.86 1.63
CA PRO A 11 -6.56 15.20 1.10
C PRO A 11 -5.17 15.71 1.49
N LEU A 12 -4.76 15.53 2.75
CA LEU A 12 -3.43 15.94 3.22
C LEU A 12 -2.33 15.12 2.55
N PHE A 13 -2.53 13.82 2.33
CA PHE A 13 -1.53 12.99 1.66
C PHE A 13 -1.33 13.41 0.20
N GLU A 14 -2.41 13.81 -0.46
CA GLU A 14 -2.40 14.31 -1.83
C GLU A 14 -1.82 15.73 -1.93
N GLU A 15 -2.17 16.62 -0.99
CA GLU A 15 -1.64 17.99 -0.86
C GLU A 15 -0.12 17.97 -0.66
N PHE A 16 0.38 17.22 0.32
CA PHE A 16 1.81 17.12 0.60
C PHE A 16 2.56 16.12 -0.28
N ALA A 17 1.93 15.65 -1.36
CA ALA A 17 2.53 14.75 -2.36
C ALA A 17 3.25 13.53 -1.74
N LEU A 18 2.61 12.85 -0.77
CA LEU A 18 3.21 11.66 -0.16
C LEU A 18 3.57 10.63 -1.23
N THR A 19 4.79 10.10 -1.13
CA THR A 19 5.25 9.05 -2.06
C THR A 19 4.47 7.76 -1.83
N THR A 20 4.31 7.38 -0.56
CA THR A 20 3.53 6.22 -0.14
C THR A 20 2.93 6.44 1.25
N ALA A 21 1.88 5.71 1.59
CA ALA A 21 1.31 5.63 2.93
C ALA A 21 1.14 4.15 3.33
N PHE A 22 1.59 3.81 4.54
CA PHE A 22 1.44 2.46 5.07
C PHE A 22 0.14 2.34 5.87
N GLU A 23 -0.63 1.27 5.64
CA GLU A 23 -1.85 0.96 6.37
C GLU A 23 -1.77 -0.42 7.01
N HIS A 24 -2.30 -0.57 8.21
CA HIS A 24 -2.34 -1.84 8.93
C HIS A 24 -3.72 -2.02 9.58
N HIS A 25 -4.30 -3.22 9.50
CA HIS A 25 -5.50 -3.62 10.27
C HIS A 25 -5.96 -5.05 9.92
N ASP A 26 -5.97 -5.34 8.63
CA ASP A 26 -6.72 -6.47 8.08
C ASP A 26 -5.93 -7.78 8.00
N HIS A 27 -4.65 -7.79 8.36
CA HIS A 27 -3.79 -8.97 8.35
C HIS A 27 -3.84 -9.69 7.00
N ILE A 28 -3.65 -8.94 5.93
CA ILE A 28 -3.61 -9.44 4.55
C ILE A 28 -2.56 -8.62 3.79
N PHE A 29 -1.95 -9.21 2.77
CA PHE A 29 -1.14 -8.42 1.84
C PHE A 29 -2.08 -7.60 0.95
N LYS A 30 -1.86 -6.28 0.85
CA LYS A 30 -2.66 -5.39 0.03
C LYS A 30 -1.79 -4.26 -0.53
N ARG A 31 -1.88 -4.02 -1.84
CA ARG A 31 -1.27 -2.85 -2.50
C ARG A 31 -2.29 -2.17 -3.40
N SER A 32 -2.34 -0.85 -3.36
CA SER A 32 -3.21 -0.08 -4.23
C SER A 32 -2.56 0.24 -5.59
N VAL A 33 -3.37 0.67 -6.56
CA VAL A 33 -2.90 1.54 -7.64
C VAL A 33 -2.50 2.90 -7.05
N LEU A 34 -1.89 3.78 -7.86
CA LEU A 34 -1.62 5.15 -7.45
C LEU A 34 -2.92 5.95 -7.46
N THR A 35 -3.29 6.59 -6.35
CA THR A 35 -4.58 7.29 -6.24
C THR A 35 -4.42 8.78 -5.94
N ARG A 36 -5.19 9.61 -6.65
CA ARG A 36 -5.38 11.03 -6.37
C ARG A 36 -6.82 11.41 -6.70
N GLY A 37 -7.51 12.17 -5.85
CA GLY A 37 -8.86 12.66 -6.15
C GLY A 37 -9.88 11.54 -6.44
N GLN A 38 -9.82 10.43 -5.71
CA GLN A 38 -10.69 9.25 -5.91
C GLN A 38 -10.61 8.59 -7.30
N ARG A 39 -9.48 8.74 -8.00
CA ARG A 39 -9.20 8.05 -9.27
C ARG A 39 -7.77 7.53 -9.29
N GLU A 40 -7.49 6.65 -10.26
CA GLU A 40 -6.11 6.28 -10.58
C GLU A 40 -5.41 7.49 -11.20
N ALA A 41 -4.20 7.78 -10.74
CA ALA A 41 -3.40 8.89 -11.24
C ALA A 41 -1.91 8.56 -11.09
N SER A 42 -1.13 8.73 -12.16
CA SER A 42 0.32 8.47 -12.15
C SER A 42 1.07 9.29 -11.09
N ASP A 43 0.50 10.44 -10.73
CA ASP A 43 1.01 11.35 -9.71
C ASP A 43 0.41 11.12 -8.30
N GLY A 44 -0.36 10.04 -8.10
CA GLY A 44 -1.08 9.72 -6.87
C GLY A 44 -0.29 9.05 -5.75
N VAL A 45 -0.91 8.93 -4.58
CA VAL A 45 -0.31 8.26 -3.41
C VAL A 45 -0.42 6.74 -3.58
N LEU A 46 0.65 6.01 -3.24
CA LEU A 46 0.60 4.55 -3.14
C LEU A 46 0.22 4.16 -1.72
N TYR A 47 -0.68 3.20 -1.57
CA TYR A 47 -1.04 2.65 -0.27
C TYR A 47 -0.55 1.21 -0.16
N LEU A 48 0.23 0.96 0.88
CA LEU A 48 0.84 -0.34 1.18
C LEU A 48 0.27 -0.86 2.49
N GLY A 49 -0.44 -1.98 2.47
CA GLY A 49 -1.02 -2.58 3.68
C GLY A 49 -1.11 -4.08 3.61
N ASP A 50 -1.92 -4.75 4.42
CA ASP A 50 -2.55 -4.35 5.69
C ASP A 50 -1.77 -4.87 6.90
N GLY A 51 -0.52 -5.28 6.68
CA GLY A 51 0.39 -5.87 7.67
C GLY A 51 -0.13 -7.18 8.23
N ALA A 52 0.57 -8.29 7.96
CA ALA A 52 0.19 -9.61 8.45
C ALA A 52 1.29 -10.27 9.30
N PHE A 53 2.27 -9.50 9.75
CA PHE A 53 3.35 -10.03 10.55
C PHE A 53 2.94 -10.22 12.02
N GLY A 54 3.19 -11.42 12.56
CA GLY A 54 2.79 -11.80 13.91
C GLY A 54 1.31 -12.18 14.09
N ARG A 55 0.51 -12.21 13.00
CA ARG A 55 -0.89 -12.67 13.03
C ARG A 55 -1.19 -13.55 11.81
N PRO A 56 -2.00 -14.63 11.95
CA PRO A 56 -2.38 -15.45 10.81
C PRO A 56 -3.06 -14.62 9.71
N PRO A 57 -2.60 -14.69 8.44
CA PRO A 57 -3.21 -13.93 7.36
C PRO A 57 -4.67 -14.33 7.10
N LYS A 58 -5.55 -13.33 6.98
CA LYS A 58 -6.98 -13.53 6.70
C LYS A 58 -7.20 -14.03 5.27
N ARG A 59 -8.28 -14.81 5.05
CA ARG A 59 -8.68 -15.28 3.72
C ARG A 59 -9.20 -14.11 2.87
N VAL A 60 -8.66 -13.94 1.66
CA VAL A 60 -9.11 -12.93 0.68
C VAL A 60 -10.61 -13.08 0.39
N ALA A 61 -11.06 -14.31 0.09
CA ALA A 61 -12.46 -14.63 -0.18
C ALA A 61 -13.31 -14.86 1.09
N GLY A 62 -12.84 -14.40 2.25
CA GLY A 62 -13.60 -14.48 3.50
C GLY A 62 -14.71 -13.41 3.57
N PRO A 63 -15.75 -13.61 4.40
CA PRO A 63 -16.89 -12.70 4.47
C PRO A 63 -16.52 -11.25 4.83
N ARG A 64 -15.42 -11.04 5.57
CA ARG A 64 -14.93 -9.70 5.92
C ARG A 64 -14.07 -9.05 4.84
N GLN A 65 -13.54 -9.80 3.86
CA GLN A 65 -12.53 -9.33 2.89
C GLN A 65 -13.01 -9.44 1.44
N THR A 66 -14.07 -10.20 1.14
CA THR A 66 -14.63 -10.38 -0.21
C THR A 66 -14.88 -9.08 -0.96
N HIS A 67 -15.22 -8.00 -0.26
CA HIS A 67 -15.47 -6.70 -0.87
C HIS A 67 -14.18 -5.98 -1.33
N LEU A 68 -13.01 -6.32 -0.78
CA LEU A 68 -11.74 -5.69 -1.11
C LEU A 68 -11.31 -5.98 -2.55
N GLY A 69 -11.51 -7.22 -3.03
CA GLY A 69 -11.21 -7.61 -4.41
C GLY A 69 -12.10 -6.94 -5.46
N ARG A 70 -13.14 -6.19 -5.05
CA ARG A 70 -14.03 -5.41 -5.93
C ARG A 70 -13.72 -3.92 -5.92
N ARG A 71 -12.76 -3.47 -5.11
CA ARG A 71 -12.40 -2.05 -5.01
C ARG A 71 -11.47 -1.70 -6.15
N TRP A 72 -11.88 -0.72 -6.97
CA TRP A 72 -11.11 -0.26 -8.13
C TRP A 72 -9.65 0.11 -7.80
N TYR A 73 -9.38 0.55 -6.58
CA TYR A 73 -8.06 1.00 -6.17
C TYR A 73 -7.14 -0.13 -5.69
N VAL A 74 -7.62 -1.37 -5.54
CA VAL A 74 -6.79 -2.50 -5.08
C VAL A 74 -6.12 -3.15 -6.29
N ASP A 75 -4.81 -3.02 -6.39
CA ASP A 75 -4.01 -3.65 -7.45
C ASP A 75 -3.63 -5.09 -7.09
N ARG A 76 -3.22 -5.31 -5.84
CA ARG A 76 -2.83 -6.64 -5.34
C ARG A 76 -3.46 -6.92 -3.99
N ILE A 77 -3.92 -8.15 -3.80
CA ILE A 77 -4.43 -8.65 -2.52
C ILE A 77 -4.17 -10.16 -2.38
N GLU A 78 -3.49 -10.55 -1.31
CA GLU A 78 -3.06 -11.95 -1.13
C GLU A 78 -3.11 -12.36 0.34
N ARG A 79 -3.48 -13.62 0.61
CA ARG A 79 -3.37 -14.21 1.95
C ARG A 79 -1.91 -14.57 2.21
N ARG A 80 -1.11 -13.59 2.57
CA ARG A 80 0.33 -13.74 2.81
C ARG A 80 0.76 -12.91 4.01
N GLY A 81 1.64 -13.49 4.82
CA GLY A 81 2.38 -12.77 5.86
C GLY A 81 3.55 -12.04 5.22
N HIS A 82 3.75 -10.76 5.54
CA HIS A 82 4.84 -9.98 4.96
C HIS A 82 5.28 -8.83 5.87
N PHE A 83 6.49 -8.35 5.58
CA PHE A 83 7.02 -7.06 5.97
C PHE A 83 7.29 -6.24 4.72
N TRP A 84 7.28 -4.92 4.88
CA TRP A 84 7.80 -4.02 3.86
C TRP A 84 9.25 -3.67 4.18
N ARG A 85 10.20 -4.16 3.37
CA ARG A 85 11.56 -3.60 3.32
C ARG A 85 11.52 -2.35 2.45
N VAL A 86 12.09 -1.25 2.96
CA VAL A 86 12.19 0.01 2.24
C VAL A 86 13.66 0.31 2.02
N ASP A 87 14.09 0.25 0.77
CA ASP A 87 15.44 0.59 0.35
C ASP A 87 15.41 1.99 -0.27
N ILE A 88 16.16 2.95 0.29
CA ILE A 88 16.21 4.34 -0.17
C ILE A 88 17.48 4.57 -0.98
N ASP A 89 17.32 5.09 -2.19
CA ASP A 89 18.42 5.56 -3.04
C ASP A 89 18.34 7.09 -3.14
N ALA A 90 19.21 7.76 -2.40
CA ALA A 90 19.28 9.22 -2.39
C ALA A 90 19.84 9.80 -3.70
N ALA A 91 20.72 9.07 -4.40
CA ALA A 91 21.29 9.55 -5.66
C ALA A 91 20.26 9.51 -6.79
N ALA A 92 19.39 8.50 -6.78
CA ALA A 92 18.28 8.37 -7.72
C ALA A 92 16.98 9.06 -7.27
N ASP A 93 16.99 9.71 -6.10
CA ASP A 93 15.84 10.30 -5.41
C ASP A 93 14.62 9.35 -5.41
N SER A 94 14.85 8.11 -4.98
CA SER A 94 13.86 7.03 -5.06
C SER A 94 13.83 6.11 -3.86
N ALA A 95 12.72 5.41 -3.71
CA ALA A 95 12.48 4.41 -2.69
C ALA A 95 11.93 3.13 -3.35
N GLN A 96 12.51 1.99 -3.01
CA GLN A 96 12.02 0.67 -3.38
C GLN A 96 11.29 0.05 -2.17
N PHE A 97 10.07 -0.42 -2.40
CA PHE A 97 9.25 -1.10 -1.41
C PHE A 97 9.14 -2.56 -1.81
N THR A 98 9.68 -3.46 -0.99
CA THR A 98 9.68 -4.90 -1.24
C THR A 98 8.91 -5.62 -0.15
N ALA A 99 7.94 -6.45 -0.53
CA ALA A 99 7.22 -7.31 0.39
C ALA A 99 7.99 -8.63 0.60
N ILE A 100 8.50 -8.84 1.81
CA ILE A 100 9.30 -10.01 2.18
C ILE A 100 8.58 -10.83 3.27
N ASP A 101 8.71 -12.16 3.24
CA ASP A 101 8.19 -13.02 4.31
C ASP A 101 9.25 -13.34 5.39
N GLU A 102 8.89 -14.16 6.37
CA GLU A 102 9.76 -14.54 7.50
C GLU A 102 10.98 -15.37 7.08
N ALA A 103 10.93 -16.02 5.90
CA ALA A 103 12.05 -16.73 5.32
C ALA A 103 12.92 -15.83 4.41
N GLY A 104 12.56 -14.55 4.28
CA GLY A 104 13.23 -13.59 3.41
C GLY A 104 12.83 -13.70 1.94
N VAL A 105 11.78 -14.45 1.60
CA VAL A 105 11.32 -14.60 0.22
C VAL A 105 10.53 -13.37 -0.20
N GLU A 106 10.91 -12.78 -1.34
CA GLU A 106 10.25 -11.60 -1.90
C GLU A 106 8.96 -12.01 -2.65
N SER A 107 7.90 -11.22 -2.51
CA SER A 107 6.57 -11.44 -3.12
C SER A 107 6.16 -10.39 -4.13
N ASP A 108 6.63 -9.18 -3.89
CA ASP A 108 6.19 -7.97 -4.57
C ASP A 108 7.27 -6.90 -4.41
N ARG A 109 7.42 -6.07 -5.43
CA ARG A 109 8.40 -4.99 -5.47
C ARG A 109 7.82 -3.83 -6.27
N VAL A 110 7.96 -2.61 -5.74
CA VAL A 110 7.60 -1.38 -6.44
C VAL A 110 8.62 -0.28 -6.13
N VAL A 111 9.04 0.45 -7.16
CA VAL A 111 9.95 1.59 -7.03
C VAL A 111 9.18 2.88 -7.23
N ARG A 112 9.44 3.88 -6.40
CA ARG A 112 8.83 5.21 -6.49
C ARG A 112 9.90 6.27 -6.37
N ARG A 113 9.87 7.25 -7.26
CA ARG A 113 10.65 8.48 -7.10
C ARG A 113 9.94 9.43 -6.15
N ARG A 114 10.71 10.30 -5.49
CA ARG A 114 10.18 11.39 -4.69
C ARG A 114 9.23 12.22 -5.53
N ARG A 115 8.13 12.64 -4.91
CA ARG A 115 7.22 13.63 -5.51
C ARG A 115 7.64 15.01 -5.01
N HIS A 116 7.71 15.98 -5.91
CA HIS A 116 7.85 17.38 -5.56
C HIS A 116 6.47 18.03 -5.51
N HIS A 117 6.27 18.93 -4.55
CA HIS A 117 5.15 19.86 -4.56
C HIS A 117 5.52 20.96 -5.56
N GLU A 118 4.71 21.15 -6.60
CA GLU A 118 4.81 22.32 -7.50
C GLU A 118 4.19 23.56 -6.84
#